data_AF-A0ABD3ZQJ2-F1
#
_entry.id   AF-A0ABD3ZQJ2-F1
#
_cell.length_a   1.000
_cell.length_b   1.000
_cell.length_c   1.000
_cell.angle_alpha   90.00
_cell.angle_beta   90.00
_cell.angle_gamma   90.00
#
_symmetry.space_group_name_H-M   'P 1'
#
loop_
_entity.id
_entity.type
_entity.pdbx_description
1 polymer ?
#
loop_
_entity_poly.entity_id
_entity_poly.type
_entity_poly.pdbx_seq_one_letter_code
_entity_poly.pdbx_strand_id
1 'polypeptide(L)'
;MGKQQPISQRKLLGVAGLGWLFDAMDVGILSFIIAALHVEWNLSPEEMKWIGSVNSIGMAAGAFLFGLLADRIGRKKVFIITLLCFSIGSGISAFVTSLSAFLILRFVIGMGLGGELPVASTLVSEAVVPEKRGRVIVLLESFWAVGWLAAALISYFVIPSFGWQAALLLTALTAFMRCTCGRVCLIRRNMNRFLPKRGRCGRM
;
A
#
# COMPACT_ATOMS: atom_id res chain seq x y z
N MET A 1 20.20 10.95 -29.59
CA MET A 1 20.41 10.50 -28.20
C MET A 1 19.65 11.44 -27.26
N GLY A 2 18.45 11.06 -26.80
CA GLY A 2 17.60 11.94 -25.99
C GLY A 2 18.18 12.17 -24.60
N LYS A 3 18.51 13.43 -24.27
CA LYS A 3 18.97 13.86 -22.94
C LYS A 3 17.95 13.43 -21.88
N GLN A 4 18.38 12.55 -20.98
CA GLN A 4 17.57 12.10 -19.84
C GLN A 4 17.60 13.20 -18.78
N GLN A 5 16.46 13.83 -18.53
CA GLN A 5 16.35 14.72 -17.37
C GLN A 5 16.18 13.86 -16.10
N PRO A 6 16.99 14.06 -15.05
CA PRO A 6 16.75 13.41 -13.77
C PRO A 6 15.38 13.82 -13.23
N ILE A 7 14.61 12.88 -12.69
CA ILE A 7 13.39 13.22 -11.94
C ILE A 7 13.86 14.09 -10.76
N SER A 8 13.28 15.27 -10.61
CA SER A 8 13.58 16.11 -9.44
C SER A 8 13.25 15.33 -8.18
N GLN A 9 14.22 15.20 -7.27
CA GLN A 9 14.09 14.47 -6.01
C GLN A 9 12.80 14.84 -5.25
N ARG A 10 12.35 16.10 -5.38
CA ARG A 10 11.09 16.60 -4.80
C ARG A 10 9.83 15.97 -5.40
N LYS A 11 9.80 15.72 -6.72
CA LYS A 11 8.66 15.06 -7.38
C LYS A 11 8.56 13.58 -7.01
N LEU A 12 9.70 12.89 -6.90
CA LEU A 12 9.74 11.51 -6.45
C LEU A 12 9.24 11.39 -5.00
N LEU A 13 9.77 12.23 -4.10
CA LEU A 13 9.33 12.31 -2.71
C LEU A 13 7.84 12.61 -2.59
N GLY A 14 7.31 13.55 -3.37
CA GLY A 14 5.89 13.88 -3.33
C GLY A 14 5.00 12.71 -3.73
N VAL A 15 5.33 12.00 -4.82
CA VAL A 15 4.51 10.87 -5.30
C VAL A 15 4.65 9.65 -4.41
N ALA A 16 5.87 9.30 -4.01
CA ALA A 16 6.10 8.18 -3.11
C ALA A 16 5.56 8.45 -1.71
N GLY A 17 5.73 9.67 -1.19
CA GLY A 17 5.19 10.09 0.10
C GLY A 17 3.68 10.11 0.13
N LEU A 18 3.01 10.53 -0.95
CA LEU A 18 1.55 10.41 -1.06
C LEU A 18 1.09 8.95 -1.04
N GLY A 19 1.79 8.06 -1.75
CA GLY A 19 1.53 6.62 -1.67
C GLY A 19 1.67 6.11 -0.24
N TRP A 20 2.79 6.44 0.41
CA TRP A 20 3.09 6.08 1.80
C TRP A 20 2.02 6.58 2.79
N LEU A 21 1.53 7.80 2.57
CA LEU A 21 0.46 8.40 3.36
C LEU A 21 -0.85 7.63 3.22
N PHE A 22 -1.25 7.28 1.99
CA PHE A 22 -2.48 6.53 1.76
C PHE A 22 -2.39 5.12 2.35
N ASP A 23 -1.25 4.45 2.20
CA ASP A 23 -1.02 3.12 2.78
C ASP A 23 -1.14 3.15 4.30
N ALA A 24 -0.51 4.15 4.93
CA ALA A 24 -0.59 4.38 6.36
C ALA A 24 -2.02 4.67 6.82
N MET A 25 -2.74 5.47 6.04
CA MET A 25 -4.13 5.82 6.33
C MET A 25 -5.03 4.58 6.26
N ASP A 26 -4.85 3.70 5.28
CA ASP A 26 -5.63 2.47 5.15
C ASP A 26 -5.38 1.51 6.32
N VAL A 27 -4.11 1.37 6.75
CA VAL A 27 -3.73 0.58 7.93
C VAL A 27 -4.33 1.19 9.20
N GLY A 28 -4.28 2.51 9.36
CA GLY A 28 -4.83 3.21 10.51
C GLY A 28 -6.36 3.12 10.60
N ILE A 29 -7.07 3.33 9.47
CA ILE A 29 -8.53 3.23 9.39
C ILE A 29 -9.00 1.85 9.85
N LEU A 30 -8.27 0.78 9.51
CA LEU A 30 -8.61 -0.57 9.97
C LEU A 30 -8.66 -0.67 11.51
N SER A 31 -7.73 -0.04 12.22
CA SER A 31 -7.72 -0.04 13.70
C SER A 31 -8.98 0.62 14.27
N PHE A 32 -9.46 1.71 13.67
CA PHE A 32 -10.70 2.37 14.08
C PHE A 32 -11.95 1.56 13.70
N ILE A 33 -11.94 0.91 12.52
CA ILE A 33 -13.02 0.02 12.09
C ILE A 33 -13.16 -1.16 13.05
N ILE A 34 -12.06 -1.77 13.50
CA ILE A 34 -12.11 -2.88 14.47
C ILE A 34 -12.82 -2.44 15.76
N ALA A 35 -12.56 -1.22 16.25
CA ALA A 35 -13.24 -0.68 17.42
C ALA A 35 -14.74 -0.43 17.17
N ALA A 36 -15.13 0.01 15.97
CA ALA A 36 -16.53 0.18 15.60
C ALA A 36 -17.26 -1.17 15.47
N LEU A 37 -16.64 -2.16 14.82
CA LEU A 37 -17.17 -3.51 14.66
C LEU A 37 -17.37 -4.23 15.98
N HIS A 38 -16.54 -3.96 16.99
CA HIS A 38 -16.75 -4.48 18.34
C HIS A 38 -18.12 -4.08 18.91
N VAL A 39 -18.53 -2.83 18.71
CA VAL A 39 -19.83 -2.34 19.19
C VAL A 39 -20.99 -2.87 18.34
N GLU A 40 -20.83 -2.87 17.02
CA GLU A 40 -21.91 -3.21 16.09
C GLU A 40 -22.19 -4.72 15.99
N TRP A 41 -21.14 -5.55 15.96
CA TRP A 41 -21.25 -7.01 15.84
C TRP A 41 -21.08 -7.73 17.18
N ASN A 42 -20.93 -6.98 18.27
CA ASN A 42 -20.70 -7.51 19.63
C ASN A 42 -19.56 -8.53 19.68
N LEU A 43 -18.46 -8.21 18.98
CA LEU A 43 -17.31 -9.11 18.84
C LEU A 43 -16.59 -9.32 20.17
N SER A 44 -16.09 -10.52 20.38
CA SER A 44 -15.18 -10.79 21.49
C SER A 44 -13.82 -10.09 21.29
N PRO A 45 -13.09 -9.79 22.38
CA PRO A 45 -11.72 -9.26 22.28
C PRO A 45 -10.76 -10.18 21.52
N GLU A 46 -11.05 -11.49 21.47
CA GLU A 46 -10.26 -12.46 20.71
C GLU A 46 -10.48 -12.31 19.20
N GLU A 47 -11.73 -12.16 18.76
CA GLU A 47 -12.07 -11.94 17.36
C GLU A 47 -11.49 -10.64 16.83
N MET A 48 -11.52 -9.56 17.62
CA MET A 48 -10.86 -8.28 17.26
C MET A 48 -9.36 -8.46 17.00
N LYS A 49 -8.68 -9.24 17.84
CA LYS A 49 -7.25 -9.53 17.68
C LYS A 49 -7.00 -10.33 16.41
N TRP A 50 -7.88 -11.29 16.09
CA TRP A 50 -7.77 -12.07 14.88
C TRP A 50 -7.89 -11.21 13.62
N ILE A 51 -8.77 -10.20 13.59
CA ILE A 51 -8.88 -9.27 12.45
C ILE A 51 -7.54 -8.58 12.16
N GLY A 52 -6.91 -7.99 13.18
CA GLY A 52 -5.61 -7.33 13.04
C GLY A 52 -4.47 -8.30 12.70
N SER A 53 -4.49 -9.49 13.30
CA SER A 53 -3.47 -10.52 13.10
C SER A 53 -3.53 -11.09 11.69
N VAL A 54 -4.71 -11.44 11.18
CA VAL A 54 -4.89 -11.96 9.82
C VAL A 54 -4.46 -10.94 8.77
N ASN A 55 -4.75 -9.65 8.98
CA ASN A 55 -4.25 -8.60 8.10
C ASN A 55 -2.71 -8.55 8.09
N SER A 56 -2.07 -8.60 9.27
CA SER A 56 -0.61 -8.61 9.40
C SER A 56 0.04 -9.86 8.77
N ILE A 57 -0.57 -11.03 8.98
CA ILE A 57 -0.12 -12.30 8.35
C ILE A 57 -0.27 -12.20 6.83
N GLY A 58 -1.38 -11.63 6.35
CA GLY A 58 -1.59 -11.32 4.94
C GLY A 58 -0.48 -10.42 4.40
N MET A 59 -0.14 -9.33 5.10
CA MET A 59 0.97 -8.45 4.70
C MET A 59 2.31 -9.17 4.60
N ALA A 60 2.64 -10.01 5.58
CA ALA A 60 3.88 -10.79 5.55
C ALA A 60 3.91 -11.77 4.37
N ALA A 61 2.82 -12.50 4.14
CA ALA A 61 2.70 -13.43 3.02
C ALA A 61 2.75 -12.70 1.67
N GLY A 62 2.08 -11.56 1.57
CA GLY A 62 2.07 -10.70 0.38
C GLY A 62 3.45 -10.14 0.06
N ALA A 63 4.19 -9.65 1.05
CA ALA A 63 5.55 -9.15 0.87
C ALA A 63 6.46 -10.20 0.25
N PHE A 64 6.38 -11.45 0.72
CA PHE A 64 7.17 -12.55 0.20
C PHE A 64 6.73 -12.97 -1.22
N LEU A 65 5.43 -13.25 -1.40
CA LEU A 65 4.89 -13.76 -2.66
C LEU A 65 4.96 -12.73 -3.79
N PHE A 66 4.51 -11.51 -3.55
CA PHE A 66 4.54 -10.44 -4.55
C PHE A 66 5.94 -9.91 -4.77
N GLY A 67 6.83 -9.95 -3.77
CA GLY A 67 8.26 -9.66 -3.96
C GLY A 67 8.90 -10.60 -4.98
N LEU A 68 8.77 -11.92 -4.78
CA LEU A 68 9.25 -12.94 -5.72
C LEU A 68 8.60 -12.81 -7.10
N LEU A 69 7.29 -12.53 -7.13
CA LEU A 69 6.56 -12.36 -8.38
C LEU A 69 7.03 -11.11 -9.13
N ALA A 70 7.35 -10.03 -8.42
CA ALA A 70 7.79 -8.76 -9.00
C ALA A 70 9.13 -8.91 -9.75
N ASP A 71 10.01 -9.78 -9.27
CA ASP A 71 11.26 -10.11 -9.93
C ASP A 71 11.07 -11.00 -11.17
N ARG A 72 9.97 -11.78 -11.24
CA ARG A 72 9.66 -12.65 -12.40
C ARG A 72 8.86 -11.96 -13.51
N ILE A 73 7.74 -11.31 -13.18
CA ILE A 73 6.82 -10.73 -14.18
C ILE A 73 7.01 -9.21 -14.35
N GLY A 74 7.84 -8.61 -13.51
CA GLY A 74 8.15 -7.19 -13.51
C GLY A 74 7.37 -6.40 -12.46
N ARG A 75 8.09 -5.51 -11.77
CA ARG A 75 7.61 -4.68 -10.64
C ARG A 75 6.34 -3.90 -10.95
N LYS A 76 6.22 -3.31 -12.13
CA LYS A 76 5.02 -2.54 -12.55
C LYS A 76 3.75 -3.40 -12.64
N LYS A 77 3.85 -4.64 -13.13
CA LYS A 77 2.67 -5.51 -13.26
C LYS A 77 2.17 -5.92 -11.88
N VAL A 78 3.10 -6.31 -11.00
CA VAL A 78 2.77 -6.68 -9.62
C VAL A 78 2.15 -5.51 -8.86
N PHE A 79 2.70 -4.31 -8.98
CA PHE A 79 2.13 -3.11 -8.36
C PHE A 79 0.66 -2.87 -8.76
N ILE A 80 0.31 -3.08 -10.04
CA ILE A 80 -1.08 -2.95 -10.49
C ILE A 80 -1.96 -4.07 -9.92
N ILE A 81 -1.44 -5.30 -9.86
CA ILE A 81 -2.18 -6.46 -9.32
C ILE A 81 -2.48 -6.27 -7.82
N THR A 82 -1.47 -5.92 -7.02
CA THR A 82 -1.64 -5.71 -5.57
C THR A 82 -2.65 -4.61 -5.28
N LEU A 83 -2.61 -3.54 -6.07
CA LEU A 83 -3.49 -2.40 -5.94
C LEU A 83 -4.93 -2.69 -6.36
N LEU A 84 -5.13 -3.52 -7.39
CA LEU A 84 -6.46 -4.02 -7.76
C LEU A 84 -7.00 -4.98 -6.70
N CYS A 85 -6.19 -5.89 -6.17
CA CYS A 85 -6.57 -6.78 -5.08
C CYS A 85 -7.01 -5.99 -3.84
N PHE A 86 -6.27 -4.94 -3.49
CA PHE A 86 -6.60 -4.07 -2.37
C PHE A 86 -7.91 -3.31 -2.61
N SER A 87 -8.07 -2.63 -3.76
CA SER A 87 -9.25 -1.81 -4.07
C SER A 87 -10.52 -2.65 -4.14
N ILE A 88 -10.47 -3.79 -4.85
CA ILE A 88 -11.61 -4.71 -4.97
C ILE A 88 -11.91 -5.35 -3.61
N GLY A 89 -10.89 -5.80 -2.88
CA GLY A 89 -11.05 -6.39 -1.55
C GLY A 89 -11.70 -5.43 -0.56
N SER A 90 -11.25 -4.17 -0.54
CA SER A 90 -11.81 -3.12 0.32
C SER A 90 -13.26 -2.81 -0.05
N GLY A 91 -13.55 -2.68 -1.34
CA GLY A 91 -14.91 -2.47 -1.84
C GLY A 91 -15.86 -3.60 -1.47
N ILE A 92 -15.46 -4.86 -1.69
CA ILE A 92 -16.29 -6.02 -1.31
C ILE A 92 -16.48 -6.08 0.20
N SER A 93 -15.44 -5.76 0.98
CA SER A 93 -15.51 -5.80 2.45
C SER A 93 -16.55 -4.84 3.04
N ALA A 94 -16.87 -3.75 2.36
CA ALA A 94 -17.90 -2.82 2.80
C ALA A 94 -19.32 -3.43 2.79
N PHE A 95 -19.53 -4.51 2.04
CA PHE A 95 -20.82 -5.19 1.92
C PHE A 95 -20.90 -6.50 2.72
N VAL A 96 -19.82 -6.89 3.39
CA VAL A 96 -19.77 -8.16 4.13
C VAL A 96 -20.35 -7.99 5.53
N THR A 97 -21.23 -8.89 5.91
CA THR A 97 -21.87 -8.94 7.23
C THR A 97 -21.41 -10.12 8.09
N SER A 98 -20.53 -10.98 7.58
CA SER A 98 -20.00 -12.15 8.28
C SER A 98 -18.53 -11.96 8.64
N LEU A 99 -18.18 -12.20 9.90
CA LEU A 99 -16.80 -12.11 10.41
C LEU A 99 -15.84 -13.00 9.61
N SER A 100 -16.21 -14.23 9.29
CA SER A 100 -15.33 -15.16 8.56
C SER A 100 -14.99 -14.64 7.16
N ALA A 101 -15.99 -14.12 6.44
CA ALA A 101 -15.77 -13.51 5.13
C ALA A 101 -14.94 -12.22 5.25
N PHE A 102 -15.15 -11.45 6.32
CA PHE A 102 -14.36 -10.25 6.59
C PHE A 102 -12.88 -10.60 6.85
N LEU A 103 -12.58 -11.63 7.64
CA LEU A 103 -11.22 -12.12 7.88
C LEU A 103 -10.51 -12.56 6.60
N ILE A 104 -11.20 -13.32 5.74
CA ILE A 104 -10.64 -13.75 4.44
C ILE A 104 -10.31 -12.53 3.58
N LEU A 105 -11.20 -11.55 3.52
CA LEU A 105 -10.93 -10.32 2.77
C LEU A 105 -9.79 -9.51 3.39
N ARG A 106 -9.69 -9.43 4.72
CA ARG A 106 -8.55 -8.78 5.39
C ARG A 106 -7.23 -9.45 5.05
N PHE A 107 -7.20 -10.77 4.95
CA PHE A 107 -6.01 -11.49 4.50
C PHE A 107 -5.60 -11.06 3.08
N VAL A 108 -6.55 -11.04 2.14
CA VAL A 108 -6.30 -10.65 0.73
C VAL A 108 -5.87 -9.18 0.60
N ILE A 109 -6.54 -8.28 1.34
CA ILE A 109 -6.20 -6.85 1.39
C ILE A 109 -4.80 -6.66 1.98
N GLY A 110 -4.50 -7.35 3.09
CA GLY A 110 -3.19 -7.37 3.72
C GLY A 110 -2.11 -7.83 2.74
N MET A 111 -2.36 -8.91 1.99
CA MET A 111 -1.42 -9.37 0.95
C MET A 111 -1.14 -8.31 -0.11
N GLY A 112 -2.16 -7.55 -0.54
CA GLY A 112 -1.99 -6.43 -1.47
C GLY A 112 -1.10 -5.32 -0.90
N LEU A 113 -1.40 -4.85 0.32
CA LEU A 113 -0.61 -3.83 1.02
C LEU A 113 0.84 -4.26 1.25
N GLY A 114 1.03 -5.47 1.76
CA GLY A 114 2.36 -6.01 2.09
C GLY A 114 3.23 -6.24 0.87
N GLY A 115 2.64 -6.55 -0.30
CA GLY A 115 3.38 -6.70 -1.54
C GLY A 115 3.90 -5.39 -2.13
N GLU A 116 3.21 -4.28 -1.87
CA GLU A 116 3.51 -2.98 -2.47
C GLU A 116 4.54 -2.17 -1.69
N LEU A 117 4.40 -2.09 -0.37
CA LEU A 117 5.29 -1.34 0.52
C LEU A 117 6.80 -1.62 0.28
N PRO A 118 7.28 -2.88 0.22
CA PRO A 118 8.69 -3.16 0.00
C PRO A 118 9.14 -2.82 -1.43
N VAL A 119 8.25 -2.93 -2.43
CA VAL A 119 8.56 -2.56 -3.82
C VAL A 119 8.72 -1.04 -3.94
N ALA A 120 7.83 -0.28 -3.29
CA ALA A 120 7.86 1.17 -3.26
C ALA A 120 9.08 1.71 -2.48
N SER A 121 9.40 1.17 -1.30
CA SER A 121 10.57 1.60 -0.52
C SER A 121 11.88 1.31 -1.23
N THR A 122 12.01 0.12 -1.83
CA THR A 122 13.18 -0.25 -2.64
C THR A 122 13.37 0.75 -3.77
N LEU A 123 12.30 1.05 -4.52
CA LEU A 123 12.36 1.98 -5.65
C LEU A 123 12.82 3.39 -5.24
N VAL A 124 12.33 3.90 -4.11
CA VAL A 124 12.77 5.22 -3.61
C VAL A 124 14.23 5.17 -3.17
N SER A 125 14.65 4.13 -2.47
CA SER A 125 16.04 4.00 -2.00
C SER A 125 17.06 3.90 -3.15
N GLU A 126 16.68 3.25 -4.24
CA GLU A 126 17.52 3.12 -5.45
C GLU A 126 17.62 4.43 -6.23
N ALA A 127 16.57 5.25 -6.22
CA ALA A 127 16.52 6.52 -6.93
C ALA A 127 17.25 7.66 -6.19
N VAL A 128 17.71 7.44 -4.95
CA VAL A 128 18.34 8.44 -4.09
C VAL A 128 19.82 8.12 -3.90
N VAL A 129 20.66 9.16 -3.97
CA VAL A 129 22.11 9.07 -3.70
C VAL A 129 22.39 8.57 -2.27
N PRO A 130 23.40 7.70 -2.06
CA PRO A 130 23.65 7.05 -0.78
C PRO A 130 23.68 8.02 0.42
N GLU A 131 24.30 9.20 0.27
CA GLU A 131 24.45 10.16 1.37
C GLU A 131 23.12 10.78 1.82
N LYS A 132 22.09 10.79 0.96
CA LYS A 132 20.78 11.40 1.25
C LYS A 132 19.69 10.36 1.57
N ARG A 133 19.99 9.06 1.46
CA ARG A 133 19.00 7.97 1.67
C ARG A 133 18.31 8.06 3.02
N GLY A 134 19.09 8.20 4.11
CA GLY A 134 18.53 8.31 5.45
C GLY A 134 17.54 9.46 5.60
N ARG A 135 17.88 10.64 5.09
CA ARG A 135 16.98 11.83 5.12
C ARG A 135 15.70 11.60 4.34
N VAL A 136 15.77 10.94 3.17
CA VAL A 136 14.57 10.67 2.36
C VAL A 136 13.67 9.62 3.00
N ILE A 137 14.25 8.59 3.63
CA ILE A 137 13.47 7.58 4.37
C ILE A 137 12.76 8.21 5.56
N VAL A 138 13.44 9.04 6.36
CA VAL A 138 12.80 9.75 7.48
C VAL A 138 11.68 10.68 7.02
N LEU A 139 11.87 11.37 5.88
CA LEU A 139 10.81 12.18 5.28
C LEU A 139 9.62 11.32 4.84
N LEU A 140 9.85 10.13 4.26
CA LEU A 140 8.78 9.18 3.92
C LEU A 140 8.02 8.71 5.16
N GLU A 141 8.72 8.36 6.24
CA GLU A 141 8.09 7.99 7.51
C GLU A 141 7.27 9.15 8.12
N SER A 142 7.64 10.41 7.84
CA SER A 142 6.82 11.56 8.24
C SER A 142 5.45 11.55 7.55
N PHE A 143 5.38 11.12 6.28
CA PHE A 143 4.09 10.93 5.58
C PHE A 143 3.25 9.81 6.20
N TRP A 144 3.89 8.78 6.76
CA TRP A 144 3.19 7.71 7.48
C TRP A 144 2.42 8.26 8.69
N ALA A 145 3.08 9.09 9.50
CA ALA A 145 2.45 9.75 10.64
C ALA A 145 1.27 10.63 10.21
N VAL A 146 1.42 11.37 9.12
CA VAL A 146 0.32 12.19 8.55
C VAL A 146 -0.84 11.31 8.07
N GLY A 147 -0.57 10.15 7.48
CA GLY A 147 -1.60 9.20 7.07
C GLY A 147 -2.40 8.65 8.24
N TRP A 148 -1.75 8.34 9.37
CA TRP A 148 -2.42 7.95 10.61
C TRP A 148 -3.29 9.07 11.19
N LEU A 149 -2.82 10.32 11.15
CA LEU A 149 -3.63 11.47 11.56
C LEU A 149 -4.85 11.64 10.66
N ALA A 150 -4.68 11.50 9.34
CA ALA A 150 -5.79 11.53 8.39
C ALA A 150 -6.78 10.39 8.67
N ALA A 151 -6.30 9.18 8.94
CA ALA A 151 -7.13 8.04 9.31
C ALA A 151 -7.97 8.32 10.56
N ALA A 152 -7.36 8.90 11.60
CA ALA A 152 -8.07 9.26 12.84
C ALA A 152 -9.15 10.31 12.58
N LEU A 153 -8.84 11.37 11.83
CA LEU A 153 -9.81 12.43 11.50
C LEU A 153 -10.97 11.89 10.66
N ILE A 154 -10.66 11.14 9.58
CA ILE A 154 -11.67 10.51 8.73
C ILE A 154 -12.54 9.58 9.57
N SER A 155 -11.93 8.72 10.37
CA SER A 155 -12.66 7.76 11.20
C SER A 155 -13.57 8.48 12.21
N TYR A 156 -13.09 9.56 12.82
CA TYR A 156 -13.84 10.37 13.77
C TYR A 156 -15.08 11.04 13.15
N PHE A 157 -14.98 11.57 11.93
CA PHE A 157 -16.11 12.24 11.27
C PHE A 157 -17.05 11.28 10.52
N VAL A 158 -16.48 10.24 9.89
CA VAL A 158 -17.21 9.35 8.98
C VAL A 158 -17.88 8.20 9.72
N ILE A 159 -17.20 7.52 10.64
CA ILE A 159 -17.74 6.31 11.29
C ILE A 159 -19.03 6.62 12.07
N PRO A 160 -19.11 7.69 12.90
CA PRO A 160 -20.33 7.97 13.65
C PRO A 160 -21.53 8.38 12.79
N SER A 161 -21.29 9.00 11.63
CA SER A 161 -22.34 9.55 10.78
C SER A 161 -22.80 8.60 9.68
N PHE A 162 -21.87 7.86 9.08
CA PHE A 162 -22.07 7.04 7.88
C PHE A 162 -21.71 5.56 8.06
N GLY A 163 -21.21 5.17 9.23
CA GLY A 163 -20.78 3.81 9.53
C GLY A 163 -19.37 3.46 9.05
N TRP A 164 -18.90 2.28 9.45
CA TRP A 164 -17.57 1.78 9.09
C TRP A 164 -17.47 1.34 7.63
N GLN A 165 -18.60 1.01 6.99
CA GLN A 165 -18.68 0.66 5.57
C GLN A 165 -18.26 1.84 4.69
N ALA A 166 -18.68 3.06 5.04
CA ALA A 166 -18.29 4.28 4.33
C ALA A 166 -16.78 4.54 4.41
N ALA A 167 -16.16 4.24 5.56
CA ALA A 167 -14.70 4.32 5.71
C ALA A 167 -13.98 3.33 4.78
N LEU A 168 -14.50 2.10 4.60
CA LEU A 168 -13.94 1.11 3.66
C LEU A 168 -14.14 1.47 2.18
N LEU A 169 -15.22 2.17 1.85
CA LEU A 169 -15.42 2.70 0.51
C LEU A 169 -14.44 3.86 0.22
N LEU A 170 -14.13 4.68 1.23
CA LEU A 170 -13.13 5.73 1.10
C LEU A 170 -11.73 5.15 0.84
N THR A 171 -11.34 4.08 1.56
CA THR A 171 -10.07 3.38 1.32
C THR A 171 -10.04 2.69 -0.06
N ALA A 172 -11.19 2.22 -0.56
CA ALA A 172 -11.27 1.71 -1.93
C ALA A 172 -11.05 2.82 -2.97
N LEU A 173 -11.51 4.04 -2.69
CA LEU A 173 -11.34 5.21 -3.56
C LEU A 173 -9.90 5.74 -3.57
N THR A 174 -9.23 5.76 -2.43
CA THR A 174 -7.83 6.20 -2.32
C THR A 174 -6.91 5.26 -3.11
N ALA A 175 -7.19 3.96 -3.09
CA ALA A 175 -6.53 2.98 -3.95
C ALA A 175 -6.76 3.28 -5.44
N PHE A 176 -7.97 3.67 -5.85
CA PHE A 176 -8.24 4.04 -7.23
C PHE A 176 -7.45 5.29 -7.65
N MET A 177 -7.37 6.31 -6.79
CA MET A 177 -6.53 7.49 -7.02
C MET A 177 -5.04 7.13 -7.12
N ARG A 178 -4.57 6.17 -6.33
CA ARG A 178 -3.21 5.63 -6.41
C ARG A 178 -2.98 4.87 -7.73
N CYS A 179 -4.00 4.20 -8.27
CA CYS A 179 -3.94 3.55 -9.60
C CYS A 179 -3.70 4.57 -10.72
N THR A 180 -4.45 5.68 -10.73
CA THR A 180 -4.30 6.76 -11.72
C THR A 180 -2.98 7.49 -11.55
N CYS A 181 -2.55 7.77 -10.30
CA CYS A 181 -1.27 8.43 -10.04
C CYS A 181 -0.07 7.51 -10.37
N GLY A 182 -0.16 6.21 -10.06
CA GLY A 182 0.81 5.18 -10.43
C GLY A 182 0.91 4.97 -11.94
N ARG A 183 -0.23 5.00 -12.66
CA ARG A 183 -0.24 5.01 -14.13
C ARG A 183 0.40 6.27 -14.72
N VAL A 184 0.34 7.42 -14.05
CA VAL A 184 0.91 8.67 -14.59
C VAL A 184 2.40 8.83 -14.25
N CYS A 185 2.84 8.39 -13.07
CA CYS A 185 4.20 8.66 -12.59
C CYS A 185 5.20 7.51 -12.82
N LEU A 186 4.80 6.24 -12.68
CA LEU A 186 5.69 5.09 -12.93
C LEU A 186 5.81 4.74 -14.42
N ILE A 187 4.82 5.11 -15.24
CA ILE A 187 4.78 4.75 -16.66
C ILE A 187 5.67 5.65 -17.53
N ARG A 188 5.97 6.89 -17.11
CA ARG A 188 6.56 7.87 -18.03
C ARG A 188 8.09 7.83 -18.17
N ARG A 189 8.85 7.07 -17.37
CA ARG A 189 10.33 7.02 -17.54
C ARG A 189 10.95 5.65 -17.24
N ASN A 190 10.86 4.76 -18.23
CA ASN A 190 11.77 3.64 -18.49
C ASN A 190 12.19 2.77 -17.29
N MET A 191 11.32 1.79 -16.98
CA MET A 191 11.64 0.60 -16.18
C MET A 191 12.70 -0.32 -16.85
N ASN A 192 13.05 -0.10 -18.13
CA ASN A 192 14.11 -0.85 -18.83
C ASN A 192 15.54 -0.53 -18.36
N ARG A 193 15.71 0.34 -17.36
CA ARG A 193 17.04 0.72 -16.85
C ARG A 193 17.48 0.00 -15.58
N PHE A 194 16.59 -0.76 -14.96
CA PHE A 194 16.79 -1.43 -13.67
C PHE A 194 16.93 -2.96 -13.79
N LEU A 195 17.02 -3.49 -15.02
CA LEU A 195 17.66 -4.79 -15.18
C LEU A 195 19.15 -4.56 -14.94
N PRO A 196 19.79 -5.18 -13.91
CA PRO A 196 21.21 -5.41 -14.03
C PRO A 196 21.37 -6.14 -15.37
N LYS A 197 22.24 -5.63 -16.26
CA LYS A 197 22.67 -6.39 -17.42
C LYS A 197 23.06 -7.76 -16.87
N ARG A 198 22.24 -8.80 -17.08
CA ARG A 198 22.62 -10.18 -16.79
C ARG A 198 24.01 -10.32 -17.38
N GLY A 199 24.97 -10.66 -16.53
CA GLY A 199 26.36 -10.74 -16.89
C GLY A 199 26.49 -11.49 -18.21
N ARG A 200 27.07 -10.84 -19.22
CA ARG A 200 27.87 -11.56 -20.19
C ARG A 200 29.08 -12.08 -19.42
N CYS A 201 28.88 -13.18 -18.69
CA CYS A 201 29.97 -14.03 -18.26
C CYS A 201 30.59 -14.61 -19.54
N GLY A 202 31.90 -14.43 -19.70
CA GLY A 202 32.78 -15.27 -20.51
C GLY A 202 32.49 -15.35 -22.00
N ARG A 203 33.03 -14.41 -22.77
CA ARG A 203 33.67 -14.76 -24.04
C ARG A 203 35.12 -14.31 -23.95
N MET A 204 35.97 -15.22 -23.51
CA MET A 204 37.35 -15.41 -23.96
C MET A 204 37.55 -16.90 -24.07
#